data_AF-A0A431URR0-F1
#
_entry.id   AF-A0A431URR0-F1
#
_cell.length_a   1.000
_cell.length_b   1.000
_cell.length_c   1.000
_cell.angle_alpha   90.00
_cell.angle_beta   90.00
_cell.angle_gamma   90.00
#
_symmetry.space_group_name_H-M   'P 1'
#
loop_
_entity.id
_entity.type
_entity.pdbx_description
1 polymer ?
#
loop_
_entity_poly.entity_id
_entity_poly.type
_entity_poly.pdbx_seq_one_letter_code
_entity_poly.pdbx_strand_id
1 'polypeptide(L)' 'MLLLGLLTLSIALMTFGLAEFLVSNVTNKRWVKVTGVVTTIIGVLLFLGVAVYFLFVVLPTL' A
#
# COMPACT_ATOMS: atom_id res chain seq x y z
N MET A 1 12.78 -9.00 11.20
CA MET A 1 11.97 -7.92 11.80
C MET A 1 11.65 -6.79 10.81
N LEU A 2 12.59 -6.32 9.98
CA LEU A 2 12.33 -5.27 8.98
C LEU A 2 11.26 -5.63 7.93
N LEU A 3 11.24 -6.87 7.43
CA LEU A 3 10.27 -7.32 6.42
C LEU A 3 8.81 -7.24 6.92
N LEU A 4 8.58 -7.69 8.16
CA LEU A 4 7.27 -7.61 8.81
C LEU A 4 6.82 -6.16 8.93
N GLY A 5 7.73 -5.24 9.31
CA GLY A 5 7.43 -3.80 9.37
C GLY A 5 7.09 -3.16 8.02
N LEU A 6 7.75 -3.59 6.94
CA LEU A 6 7.45 -3.14 5.58
C LEU A 6 6.07 -3.63 5.10
N LEU A 7 5.69 -4.86 5.44
CA LEU A 7 4.36 -5.40 5.14
C LEU A 7 3.26 -4.66 5.89
N THR A 8 3.43 -4.40 7.20
CA THR A 8 2.44 -3.60 7.94
C THR A 8 2.34 -2.18 7.41
N LEU A 9 3.47 -1.56 7.04
CA LEU A 9 3.47 -0.22 6.44
C LEU A 9 2.74 -0.21 5.09
N SER A 10 2.96 -1.20 4.22
CA SER A 10 2.27 -1.27 2.93
C SER A 10 0.76 -1.46 3.10
N ILE A 11 0.35 -2.31 4.04
CA ILE A 11 -1.07 -2.53 4.36
C ILE A 11 -1.68 -1.24 4.93
N ALA A 12 -0.99 -0.54 5.83
CA ALA A 12 -1.46 0.73 6.37
C ALA A 12 -1.65 1.78 5.27
N LEU A 13 -0.70 1.91 4.34
CA LEU A 13 -0.79 2.83 3.20
C LEU A 13 -1.94 2.48 2.24
N MET A 14 -2.15 1.20 1.95
CA MET A 14 -3.29 0.74 1.16
C MET A 14 -4.62 1.10 1.82
N THR A 15 -4.73 0.83 3.12
CA THR A 15 -5.95 1.07 3.89
C THR A 15 -6.25 2.57 3.99
N PHE A 16 -5.21 3.37 4.19
CA PHE A 16 -5.31 4.83 4.21
C PHE A 16 -5.72 5.41 2.85
N GLY A 17 -5.10 4.95 1.75
CA GLY A 17 -5.47 5.37 0.40
C GLY A 17 -6.90 5.01 0.03
N LEU A 18 -7.38 3.81 0.44
CA LEU A 18 -8.78 3.42 0.28
C LEU A 18 -9.72 4.32 1.09
N ALA A 19 -9.35 4.62 2.34
CA ALA A 19 -10.13 5.50 3.20
C ALA A 19 -10.23 6.92 2.61
N GLU A 20 -9.12 7.48 2.11
CA GLU A 20 -9.12 8.76 1.40
C GLU A 20 -10.02 8.72 0.16
N PHE A 21 -9.98 7.63 -0.61
CA PHE A 21 -10.85 7.46 -1.77
C PHE A 21 -12.33 7.46 -1.37
N LEU A 22 -12.71 6.75 -0.31
CA LEU A 22 -14.07 6.73 0.22
C LEU A 22 -14.51 8.12 0.72
N VAL A 23 -13.65 8.81 1.47
CA VAL A 23 -13.91 10.17 1.98
C VAL A 23 -14.03 11.17 0.82
N SER A 24 -13.27 10.99 -0.25
CA SER A 24 -13.37 11.84 -1.45
C SER A 24 -14.75 11.74 -2.11
N ASN A 25 -15.39 10.57 -2.03
CA ASN A 25 -16.70 10.33 -2.60
C ASN A 25 -17.81 11.03 -1.80
N VAL A 26 -17.63 11.14 -0.48
CA VAL A 26 -18.55 11.87 0.41
C VAL A 26 -18.34 13.39 0.31
N THR A 27 -17.10 13.84 0.24
CA THR A 27 -16.76 15.27 0.24
C THR A 27 -16.77 15.92 -1.14
N ASN A 28 -16.93 15.14 -2.22
CA ASN A 28 -16.83 15.57 -3.63
C ASN A 28 -15.52 16.32 -3.97
N LYS A 29 -14.49 16.20 -3.12
CA LYS A 29 -13.20 16.85 -3.35
C LYS A 29 -12.35 16.00 -4.29
N ARG A 30 -12.30 16.41 -5.56
CA ARG A 30 -11.51 15.73 -6.61
C ARG A 30 -10.04 15.54 -6.24
N TRP A 31 -9.44 16.52 -5.55
CA TRP A 31 -8.05 16.44 -5.08
C TRP A 31 -7.82 15.29 -4.10
N VAL A 32 -8.75 15.05 -3.18
CA VAL A 32 -8.68 13.94 -2.20
C VAL A 32 -8.82 12.58 -2.88
N LYS A 33 -9.58 12.52 -3.98
CA LYS A 33 -9.70 11.31 -4.78
C LYS A 33 -8.38 10.96 -5.45
N VAL A 34 -7.71 11.96 -6.01
CA VAL A 34 -6.41 11.78 -6.66
C VAL A 34 -5.35 11.39 -5.65
N THR A 35 -5.28 12.04 -4.48
CA THR A 35 -4.33 11.65 -3.43
C THR A 35 -4.61 10.21 -2.99
N GLY A 36 -5.85 9.84 -2.65
CA GLY A 36 -6.18 8.49 -2.21
C GLY A 36 -5.79 7.41 -3.22
N VAL A 37 -6.02 7.65 -4.53
CA VAL A 37 -5.58 6.73 -5.59
C VAL A 37 -4.06 6.61 -5.63
N VAL A 38 -3.33 7.72 -5.59
CA VAL A 38 -1.86 7.71 -5.61
C VAL A 38 -1.31 6.99 -4.38
N THR A 39 -1.83 7.27 -3.19
CA THR A 39 -1.39 6.62 -1.94
C THR A 39 -1.65 5.12 -1.98
N THR A 40 -2.79 4.70 -2.55
CA THR A 40 -3.12 3.27 -2.75
C THR A 40 -2.14 2.60 -3.70
N ILE A 41 -1.82 3.24 -4.83
CA ILE A 41 -0.86 2.71 -5.83
C ILE A 41 0.53 2.54 -5.20
N ILE A 42 0.98 3.50 -4.39
CA ILE A 42 2.26 3.42 -3.68
C ILE A 42 2.26 2.23 -2.72
N GLY A 43 1.16 2.03 -1.97
CA GLY A 43 1.00 0.86 -1.10
C GLY A 43 1.08 -0.47 -1.86
N VAL A 44 0.46 -0.56 -3.04
CA VAL A 44 0.51 -1.73 -3.94
C VAL A 44 1.91 -2.00 -4.46
N LEU A 45 2.62 -0.97 -4.90
CA LEU A 45 4.00 -1.11 -5.38
C LEU A 45 4.94 -1.59 -4.27
N LEU A 46 4.81 -1.04 -3.07
CA LEU A 46 5.57 -1.49 -1.90
C LEU A 46 5.25 -2.95 -1.56
N PHE A 47 3.98 -3.33 -1.53
CA PHE A 47 3.57 -4.70 -1.26
C PHE A 47 4.14 -5.68 -2.29
N LEU A 48 4.06 -5.34 -3.58
CA LEU A 48 4.63 -6.15 -4.67
C LEU A 48 6.15 -6.30 -4.53
N GLY A 49 6.87 -5.21 -4.26
CA GLY A 49 8.32 -5.26 -4.05
C GLY A 49 8.71 -6.17 -2.90
N VAL A 50 7.99 -6.09 -1.78
CA VAL A 50 8.22 -6.96 -0.62
C VAL A 50 7.85 -8.42 -0.92
N ALA A 51 6.76 -8.66 -1.64
CA ALA A 51 6.33 -10.01 -2.03
C ALA A 51 7.34 -10.68 -2.97
N VAL A 52 7.85 -9.96 -3.97
CA VAL A 52 8.91 -10.44 -4.87
C VAL A 52 10.18 -10.74 -4.08
N TYR A 53 10.61 -9.83 -3.19
CA TYR A 53 11.77 -10.09 -2.33
C TYR A 53 11.59 -11.36 -1.49
N PHE A 54 10.41 -11.55 -0.90
CA PHE A 54 10.11 -12.73 -0.11
C PHE A 54 10.16 -14.02 -0.94
N LEU A 55 9.56 -14.03 -2.13
CA LEU A 55 9.52 -15.20 -3.01
C LEU A 55 10.89 -15.60 -3.55
N PHE A 56 11.74 -14.64 -3.92
CA PHE A 56 13.00 -14.93 -4.61
C PHE A 56 14.23 -14.98 -3.69
N VAL A 57 14.16 -14.39 -2.50
CA VAL A 57 15.30 -14.36 -1.56
C VAL A 57 15.04 -15.20 -0.33
N VAL A 58 13.85 -15.08 0.27
CA VAL A 58 13.54 -15.75 1.54
C VAL A 58 13.07 -17.19 1.33
N LEU A 59 12.17 -17.43 0.38
CA LEU A 59 11.64 -18.79 0.11
C LEU A 59 12.72 -19.82 -0.28
N PRO A 60 13.70 -19.53 -1.16
CA PRO A 60 14.74 -20.51 -1.50
C PRO A 60 15.83 -20.68 -0.43
N THR A 61 15.82 -19.85 0.62
CA THR A 61 16.81 -19.94 1.72
C THR A 61 16.25 -20.60 3.00
N LEU A 62 14.96 -20.97 2.98
CA LEU A 62 14.27 -21.77 4.01
C LEU A 62 14.27 -23.26 3.65
#